data_AF-A0A5B1B6G9-F1
#
_entry.id   AF-A0A5B1B6G9-F1
#
_cell.length_a   1.000
_cell.length_b   1.000
_cell.length_c   1.000
_cell.angle_alpha   90.00
_cell.angle_beta   90.00
_cell.angle_gamma   90.00
#
_symmetry.space_group_name_H-M   'P 1'
#
loop_
_entity.id
_entity.type
_entity.pdbx_description
1 polymer ?
#
loop_
_entity_poly.entity_id
_entity_poly.type
_entity_poly.pdbx_seq_one_letter_code
_entity_poly.pdbx_strand_id
1 'polypeptide(L)'
;MKYISVILVLFFTAISCISESADNLFPTNDVEANIVYETELKSVIESKCISCHSYHLEGSNRYDTFDKTKSSIGQMLERINAVSNIVMPPDESPQLTEGEKLIFQEFFDVLNNGSEPVVLPFKLTWTAYKYAIFEERGGVSGTFEDIQYVLNQEYEEPIDILKDAEIRINTASVNIDGLEGVRTMNVGTQFFPFFTSQIKGKVSSYTQDIAVISFEMNGIEQEVIFDVIIEEDILKLTGTIDDMSFFEWDEAYNQLETVCGEFHENMVWPDIDLEAEILLTK
;
A
#
# COMPACT_ATOMS: atom_id res chain seq x y z
N MET A 1 7.77 -33.02 66.46
CA MET A 1 8.64 -32.03 65.79
C MET A 1 9.24 -32.64 64.52
N LYS A 2 8.60 -32.38 63.38
CA LYS A 2 9.21 -32.50 62.05
C LYS A 2 8.67 -31.33 61.23
N TYR A 3 9.61 -30.51 60.79
CA TYR A 3 9.46 -29.33 59.95
C TYR A 3 9.41 -29.74 58.46
N ILE A 4 9.07 -28.77 57.59
CA ILE A 4 9.44 -28.66 56.15
C ILE A 4 8.53 -29.51 55.22
N SER A 5 7.86 -29.02 54.18
CA SER A 5 7.93 -27.77 53.42
C SER A 5 6.58 -27.47 52.77
N VAL A 6 6.07 -26.24 52.87
CA VAL A 6 5.00 -25.74 52.01
C VAL A 6 5.68 -25.15 50.77
N ILE A 7 5.52 -25.81 49.63
CA ILE A 7 5.95 -25.27 48.33
C ILE A 7 4.92 -24.19 47.94
N LEU A 8 5.32 -22.93 48.13
CA LEU A 8 4.60 -21.77 47.62
C LEU A 8 4.91 -21.68 46.12
N VAL A 9 4.03 -22.24 45.28
CA VAL A 9 4.10 -22.05 43.82
C VAL A 9 3.64 -20.63 43.53
N LEU A 10 4.63 -19.74 43.38
CA LEU A 10 4.46 -18.41 42.82
C LEU A 10 4.13 -18.57 41.32
N PHE A 11 2.84 -18.54 40.99
CA PHE A 11 2.36 -18.34 39.63
C PHE A 11 2.73 -16.90 39.23
N PHE A 12 3.90 -16.74 38.60
CA PHE A 12 4.18 -15.57 37.78
C PHE A 12 3.33 -15.68 36.52
N THR A 13 2.14 -15.07 36.54
CA THR A 13 1.47 -14.71 35.29
C THR A 13 2.31 -13.60 34.67
N ALA A 14 3.13 -13.96 33.68
CA ALA A 14 3.64 -12.99 32.73
C ALA A 14 2.44 -12.45 31.96
N ILE A 15 1.81 -11.41 32.49
CA ILE A 15 1.06 -10.47 31.67
C ILE A 15 2.16 -9.79 30.85
N SER A 16 2.43 -10.32 29.67
CA SER A 16 3.14 -9.59 28.64
C SER A 16 2.30 -8.36 28.35
N CYS A 17 2.66 -7.23 28.94
CA CYS A 17 2.27 -5.93 28.42
C CYS A 17 2.89 -5.82 27.03
N ILE A 18 2.16 -6.25 26.01
CA ILE A 18 2.36 -5.73 24.66
C ILE A 18 2.07 -4.25 24.82
N SER A 19 3.09 -3.41 24.67
CA SER A 19 2.86 -1.99 24.45
C SER A 19 2.12 -1.88 23.12
N GLU A 20 0.79 -1.86 23.15
CA GLU A 20 0.03 -1.22 22.10
C GLU A 20 0.55 0.21 22.04
N SER A 21 1.35 0.51 21.01
CA SER A 21 1.64 1.89 20.66
C SER A 21 0.30 2.55 20.34
N ALA A 22 0.10 3.78 20.81
CA ALA A 22 -1.08 4.56 20.47
C ALA A 22 -1.25 4.74 18.94
N ASP A 23 -0.20 4.48 18.17
CA ASP A 23 -0.18 4.45 16.71
C ASP A 23 -1.06 3.33 16.13
N ASN A 24 -1.33 2.25 16.88
CA ASN A 24 -2.27 1.19 16.46
C ASN A 24 -3.74 1.55 16.69
N LEU A 25 -4.04 2.63 17.43
CA LEU A 25 -5.42 3.09 17.67
C LEU A 25 -5.89 4.08 16.60
N PHE A 26 -4.97 4.65 15.82
CA PHE A 26 -5.26 5.56 14.71
C PHE A 26 -4.19 5.39 13.61
N PRO A 27 -4.32 4.40 12.71
CA PRO A 27 -3.45 4.36 11.54
C PRO A 27 -3.65 5.66 10.74
N THR A 28 -2.62 6.49 10.65
CA THR A 28 -2.70 7.74 9.88
C THR A 28 -2.40 7.45 8.41
N ASN A 29 -3.34 7.80 7.52
CA ASN A 29 -3.23 7.55 6.08
C ASN A 29 -2.38 8.62 5.37
N ASP A 30 -1.10 8.69 5.74
CA ASP A 30 -0.24 9.83 5.39
C ASP A 30 -0.01 9.97 3.88
N VAL A 31 0.03 8.87 3.14
CA VAL A 31 0.30 8.86 1.70
C VAL A 31 -0.87 9.49 0.94
N GLU A 32 -2.09 9.01 1.19
CA GLU A 32 -3.32 9.44 0.56
C GLU A 32 -3.70 10.85 1.01
N ALA A 33 -3.51 11.16 2.29
CA ALA A 33 -3.71 12.51 2.79
C ALA A 33 -2.73 13.47 2.10
N ASN A 34 -1.48 13.05 1.84
CA ASN A 34 -0.51 13.88 1.13
C ASN A 34 -0.87 14.10 -0.33
N ILE A 35 -1.53 13.13 -0.99
CA ILE A 35 -2.09 13.32 -2.34
C ILE A 35 -3.13 14.43 -2.31
N VAL A 36 -4.17 14.30 -1.47
CA VAL A 36 -5.23 15.32 -1.34
C VAL A 36 -4.64 16.69 -0.97
N TYR A 37 -3.60 16.69 -0.14
CA TYR A 37 -2.88 17.90 0.23
C TYR A 37 -2.26 18.59 -0.98
N GLU A 38 -1.43 17.88 -1.75
CA GLU A 38 -0.68 18.47 -2.86
C GLU A 38 -1.57 18.78 -4.09
N THR A 39 -2.61 17.99 -4.35
CA THR A 39 -3.47 18.19 -5.53
C THR A 39 -4.51 19.27 -5.34
N GLU A 40 -5.05 19.42 -4.13
CA GLU A 40 -6.25 20.21 -3.90
C GLU A 40 -6.08 21.21 -2.76
N LEU A 41 -5.81 20.71 -1.54
CA LEU A 41 -5.91 21.52 -0.32
C LEU A 41 -4.85 22.63 -0.24
N LYS A 42 -3.62 22.35 -0.68
CA LYS A 42 -2.51 23.31 -0.63
C LYS A 42 -2.82 24.61 -1.35
N SER A 43 -3.43 24.52 -2.53
CA SER A 43 -3.81 25.70 -3.32
C SER A 43 -4.83 26.59 -2.60
N VAL A 44 -5.77 25.98 -1.87
CA VAL A 44 -6.79 26.66 -1.07
C VAL A 44 -6.14 27.35 0.13
N ILE A 45 -5.25 26.64 0.84
CA ILE A 45 -4.51 27.18 1.98
C ILE A 45 -3.65 28.37 1.54
N GLU A 46 -2.89 28.23 0.47
CA GLU A 46 -2.00 29.27 -0.07
C GLU A 46 -2.77 30.54 -0.44
N SER A 47 -3.95 30.39 -1.05
CA SER A 47 -4.74 31.52 -1.52
C SER A 47 -5.57 32.20 -0.43
N LYS A 48 -6.03 31.47 0.60
CA LYS A 48 -7.06 31.97 1.54
C LYS A 48 -6.68 31.94 3.01
N CYS A 49 -5.64 31.19 3.39
CA CYS A 49 -5.27 31.00 4.79
C CYS A 49 -3.87 31.57 5.08
N ILE A 50 -2.90 31.40 4.19
CA ILE A 50 -1.49 31.73 4.49
C ILE A 50 -1.29 33.21 4.83
N SER A 51 -2.01 34.14 4.21
CA SER A 51 -1.85 35.58 4.45
C SER A 51 -2.04 36.00 5.92
N CYS A 52 -2.85 35.26 6.68
CA CYS A 52 -3.05 35.48 8.12
C CYS A 52 -2.23 34.52 9.00
N HIS A 53 -1.70 33.43 8.43
CA HIS A 53 -1.04 32.35 9.14
C HIS A 53 0.49 32.28 8.94
N SER A 54 1.07 33.16 8.12
CA SER A 54 2.51 33.24 7.86
C SER A 54 3.29 34.14 8.83
N TYR A 55 2.65 34.72 9.84
CA TYR A 55 3.22 35.85 10.60
C TYR A 55 4.34 35.46 11.58
N HIS A 56 4.59 34.18 11.83
CA HIS A 56 5.64 33.72 12.76
C HIS A 56 6.47 32.57 12.18
N LEU A 57 7.80 32.71 12.25
CA LEU A 57 8.77 31.75 11.74
C LEU A 57 8.73 30.39 12.46
N GLU A 58 8.16 30.33 13.67
CA GLU A 58 7.89 29.10 14.41
C GLU A 58 6.59 29.22 15.21
N GLY A 59 5.63 28.31 14.99
CA GLY A 59 4.35 28.30 15.71
C GLY A 59 3.42 27.15 15.30
N SER A 60 2.44 26.85 16.16
CA SER A 60 1.39 25.83 15.94
C SER A 60 0.31 26.23 14.95
N ASN A 61 0.30 27.49 14.51
CA ASN A 61 -0.77 28.06 13.68
C ASN A 61 -0.28 28.34 12.25
N ARG A 62 0.70 27.58 11.79
CA ARG A 62 1.22 27.58 10.42
C ARG A 62 0.56 26.43 9.67
N TYR A 63 0.14 26.64 8.43
CA TYR A 63 -0.50 25.60 7.60
C TYR A 63 0.22 25.44 6.24
N ASP A 64 1.45 25.95 6.13
CA ASP A 64 2.23 26.06 4.90
C ASP A 64 2.91 24.74 4.46
N THR A 65 2.71 23.66 5.20
CA THR A 65 3.29 22.34 4.90
C THR A 65 2.28 21.24 5.22
N PHE A 66 2.48 20.06 4.63
CA PHE A 66 1.68 18.87 4.91
C PHE A 66 1.66 18.56 6.40
N ASP A 67 2.83 18.39 7.04
CA ASP A 67 2.93 18.04 8.47
C ASP A 67 2.18 19.02 9.38
N LYS A 68 2.28 20.30 9.06
CA LYS A 68 1.61 21.35 9.82
C LYS A 68 0.10 21.31 9.63
N THR A 69 -0.36 21.16 8.39
CA THR A 69 -1.78 20.99 8.05
C THR A 69 -2.34 19.74 8.72
N LYS A 70 -1.65 18.60 8.59
CA LYS A 70 -1.94 17.33 9.27
C LYS A 70 -2.09 17.52 10.78
N SER A 71 -1.16 18.22 11.42
CA SER A 71 -1.20 18.42 12.87
C SER A 71 -2.33 19.35 13.36
N SER A 72 -2.91 20.15 12.47
CA SER A 72 -3.88 21.20 12.82
C SER A 72 -5.27 21.02 12.21
N ILE A 73 -5.47 20.05 11.32
CA ILE A 73 -6.68 19.95 10.51
C ILE A 73 -7.98 19.90 11.32
N GLY A 74 -8.01 19.18 12.45
CA GLY A 74 -9.19 19.16 13.32
C GLY A 74 -9.57 20.54 13.86
N GLN A 75 -8.57 21.32 14.29
CA GLN A 75 -8.79 22.70 14.76
C GLN A 75 -9.19 23.63 13.61
N MET A 76 -8.65 23.39 12.41
CA MET A 76 -9.02 24.17 11.23
C MET A 76 -10.50 23.96 10.89
N LEU A 77 -10.98 22.71 10.86
CA LEU A 77 -12.39 22.38 10.62
C LEU A 77 -13.33 22.99 11.65
N GLU A 78 -12.98 22.95 12.94
CA GLU A 78 -13.76 23.61 13.99
C GLU A 78 -13.94 25.11 13.72
N ARG A 79 -12.90 25.79 13.22
CA ARG A 79 -12.90 27.23 12.92
C ARG A 79 -13.59 27.57 11.61
N ILE A 80 -13.46 26.70 10.60
CA ILE A 80 -14.13 26.83 9.29
C ILE A 80 -15.65 26.68 9.44
N ASN A 81 -16.09 25.73 10.27
CA ASN A 81 -17.50 25.42 10.49
C ASN A 81 -18.14 26.20 11.66
N ALA A 82 -17.38 27.08 12.32
CA ALA A 82 -17.89 27.87 13.43
C ALA A 82 -19.00 28.84 12.97
N VAL A 83 -20.12 28.85 13.69
CA VAL A 83 -21.24 29.77 13.43
C VAL A 83 -21.18 31.06 14.26
N SER A 84 -20.25 31.14 15.22
CA SER A 84 -20.03 32.36 16.03
C SER A 84 -18.66 32.32 16.72
N ASN A 85 -18.03 33.49 16.85
CA ASN A 85 -16.71 33.74 17.46
C ASN A 85 -15.54 33.00 16.79
N ILE A 86 -14.68 33.78 16.13
CA ILE A 86 -13.40 33.34 15.53
C ILE A 86 -13.62 32.35 14.37
N VAL A 87 -14.40 32.78 13.38
CA VAL A 87 -14.57 32.10 12.09
C VAL A 87 -13.31 32.28 11.25
N MET A 88 -12.90 31.22 10.55
CA MET A 88 -11.79 31.28 9.60
C MET A 88 -12.27 30.87 8.19
N PRO A 89 -11.96 31.66 7.15
CA PRO A 89 -11.26 32.96 7.19
C PRO A 89 -12.11 34.10 7.81
N PRO A 90 -11.50 35.12 8.45
CA PRO A 90 -12.24 36.28 8.97
C PRO A 90 -13.01 37.02 7.86
N ASP A 91 -14.10 37.73 8.19
CA ASP A 91 -15.00 38.38 7.21
C ASP A 91 -14.29 39.26 6.16
N GLU A 92 -13.20 39.94 6.56
CA GLU A 92 -12.41 40.83 5.68
C GLU A 92 -11.41 40.08 4.78
N SER A 93 -11.38 38.74 4.84
CA SER A 93 -10.48 37.88 4.07
C SER A 93 -11.25 37.11 2.98
N PRO A 94 -10.56 36.62 1.92
CA PRO A 94 -11.17 35.75 0.92
C PRO A 94 -11.85 34.55 1.56
N GLN A 95 -13.17 34.44 1.39
CA GLN A 95 -13.96 33.39 2.02
C GLN A 95 -13.82 32.05 1.29
N LEU A 96 -13.90 30.96 2.06
CA LEU A 96 -14.00 29.61 1.51
C LEU A 96 -15.41 29.41 0.91
N THR A 97 -15.45 28.88 -0.30
CA THR A 97 -16.66 28.32 -0.91
C THR A 97 -17.01 27.00 -0.24
N GLU A 98 -18.25 26.53 -0.42
CA GLU A 98 -18.66 25.23 0.11
C GLU A 98 -17.80 24.08 -0.46
N GLY A 99 -17.43 24.14 -1.75
CA GLY A 99 -16.51 23.15 -2.34
C GLY A 99 -15.13 23.15 -1.68
N GLU A 100 -14.59 24.32 -1.37
CA GLU A 100 -13.29 24.41 -0.69
C GLU A 100 -13.35 23.95 0.76
N LYS A 101 -14.48 24.17 1.46
CA LYS A 101 -14.68 23.61 2.82
C LYS A 101 -14.70 22.08 2.80
N LEU A 102 -15.30 21.49 1.76
CA LEU A 102 -15.33 20.04 1.57
C LEU A 102 -13.92 19.45 1.41
N ILE A 103 -12.99 20.16 0.76
CA ILE A 103 -11.59 19.71 0.62
C ILE A 103 -10.88 19.59 1.99
N PHE A 104 -11.15 20.48 2.96
CA PHE A 104 -10.62 20.34 4.33
C PHE A 104 -11.23 19.13 5.04
N GLN A 105 -12.53 18.88 4.83
CA GLN A 105 -13.22 17.73 5.41
C GLN A 105 -12.70 16.43 4.81
N GLU A 106 -12.51 16.37 3.50
CA GLU A 106 -11.93 15.23 2.78
C GLU A 106 -10.51 14.92 3.27
N PHE A 107 -9.65 15.93 3.37
CA PHE A 107 -8.31 15.72 3.94
C PHE A 107 -8.34 15.21 5.39
N PHE A 108 -9.25 15.72 6.22
CA PHE A 108 -9.45 15.22 7.59
C PHE A 108 -9.97 13.79 7.62
N ASP A 109 -10.92 13.47 6.74
CA ASP A 109 -11.54 12.15 6.65
C ASP A 109 -10.53 11.12 6.15
N VAL A 110 -9.75 11.45 5.12
CA VAL A 110 -8.65 10.59 4.63
C VAL A 110 -7.60 10.39 5.71
N LEU A 111 -7.25 11.43 6.47
CA LEU A 111 -6.25 11.34 7.53
C LEU A 111 -6.69 10.47 8.72
N ASN A 112 -7.97 10.53 9.11
CA ASN A 112 -8.48 9.96 10.37
C ASN A 112 -9.38 8.75 10.22
N ASN A 113 -9.96 8.52 9.04
CA ASN A 113 -10.59 7.25 8.76
C ASN A 113 -9.45 6.29 8.42
N GLY A 114 -9.14 5.35 9.34
CA GLY A 114 -8.63 4.07 8.89
C GLY A 114 -9.56 3.64 7.75
N SER A 115 -9.00 3.55 6.55
CA SER A 115 -9.74 3.55 5.31
C SER A 115 -10.91 2.56 5.37
N GLU A 116 -12.12 2.98 4.99
CA GLU A 116 -12.92 2.07 4.18
C GLU A 116 -11.98 1.73 3.03
N PRO A 117 -11.53 0.46 2.91
CA PRO A 117 -10.47 0.11 1.99
C PRO A 117 -10.87 0.68 0.64
N VAL A 118 -9.99 1.48 0.02
CA VAL A 118 -10.14 1.81 -1.40
C VAL A 118 -10.15 0.46 -2.09
N VAL A 119 -11.34 -0.04 -2.42
CA VAL A 119 -11.48 -1.31 -3.13
C VAL A 119 -11.06 -1.00 -4.55
N LEU A 120 -9.76 -1.13 -4.80
CA LEU A 120 -9.24 -1.01 -6.14
C LEU A 120 -9.95 -2.06 -7.00
N PRO A 121 -10.44 -1.69 -8.19
CA PRO A 121 -11.06 -2.65 -9.11
C PRO A 121 -10.11 -3.79 -9.48
N PHE A 122 -8.81 -3.58 -9.33
CA PHE A 122 -7.76 -4.57 -9.50
C PHE A 122 -6.67 -4.34 -8.45
N LYS A 123 -6.23 -5.39 -7.78
CA LYS A 123 -5.09 -5.41 -6.88
C LYS A 123 -4.20 -6.59 -7.24
N LEU A 124 -2.88 -6.37 -7.24
CA LEU A 124 -1.88 -7.41 -7.38
C LEU A 124 -0.99 -7.41 -6.14
N THR A 125 -0.62 -8.58 -5.66
CA THR A 125 0.34 -8.77 -4.60
C THR A 125 1.27 -9.90 -4.99
N TRP A 126 2.55 -9.74 -4.71
CA TRP A 126 3.55 -10.78 -4.88
C TRP A 126 4.27 -11.02 -3.56
N THR A 127 4.73 -12.24 -3.32
CA THR A 127 5.52 -12.61 -2.15
C THR A 127 6.77 -13.37 -2.58
N ALA A 128 7.94 -12.80 -2.23
CA ALA A 128 9.24 -13.44 -2.39
C ALA A 128 9.75 -13.95 -1.04
N TYR A 129 10.65 -14.92 -1.05
CA TYR A 129 11.14 -15.56 0.16
C TYR A 129 12.64 -15.39 0.36
N LYS A 130 13.06 -15.23 1.62
CA LYS A 130 14.47 -15.14 2.04
C LYS A 130 14.79 -16.12 3.16
N TYR A 131 16.07 -16.21 3.50
CA TYR A 131 16.66 -17.15 4.47
C TYR A 131 16.90 -18.54 3.91
N ALA A 132 17.98 -19.17 4.37
CA ALA A 132 18.53 -20.38 3.76
C ALA A 132 17.74 -21.66 4.07
N ILE A 133 16.95 -21.66 5.14
CA ILE A 133 16.16 -22.82 5.58
C ILE A 133 14.75 -22.70 4.98
N PHE A 134 14.38 -23.65 4.12
CA PHE A 134 13.13 -23.62 3.37
C PHE A 134 11.89 -23.52 4.28
N GLU A 135 11.84 -24.27 5.38
CA GLU A 135 10.71 -24.28 6.31
C GLU A 135 10.64 -23.04 7.21
N GLU A 136 11.72 -22.24 7.26
CA GLU A 136 11.84 -21.02 8.07
C GLU A 136 11.95 -19.77 7.17
N ARG A 137 11.67 -19.91 5.87
CA ARG A 137 11.79 -18.83 4.91
C ARG A 137 10.87 -17.66 5.28
N GLY A 138 11.43 -16.46 5.25
CA GLY A 138 10.70 -15.24 5.57
C GLY A 138 10.09 -14.65 4.31
N GLY A 139 8.76 -14.45 4.28
CA GLY A 139 8.07 -13.76 3.20
C GLY A 139 8.34 -12.25 3.22
N VAL A 140 8.52 -11.67 2.04
CA VAL A 140 8.53 -10.23 1.78
C VAL A 140 7.51 -9.99 0.67
N SER A 141 6.47 -9.21 0.98
CA SER A 141 5.38 -8.95 0.06
C SER A 141 5.45 -7.56 -0.53
N GLY A 142 5.00 -7.42 -1.77
CA GLY A 142 4.92 -6.15 -2.45
C GLY A 142 3.81 -6.07 -3.48
N THR A 143 3.69 -4.89 -4.05
CA THR A 143 2.80 -4.53 -5.15
C THR A 143 3.55 -3.60 -6.11
N PHE A 144 2.83 -3.06 -7.10
CA PHE A 144 3.26 -1.99 -7.98
C PHE A 144 2.17 -0.92 -7.99
N GLU A 145 2.58 0.35 -7.94
CA GLU A 145 1.65 1.48 -7.94
C GLU A 145 1.15 1.85 -9.35
N ASP A 146 1.94 1.53 -10.39
CA ASP A 146 1.60 1.78 -11.79
C ASP A 146 1.32 0.44 -12.50
N ILE A 147 0.07 0.00 -12.34
CA ILE A 147 -0.51 -1.15 -13.00
C ILE A 147 -1.62 -0.67 -13.94
N GLN A 148 -1.43 -0.93 -15.23
CA GLN A 148 -2.46 -0.74 -16.25
C GLN A 148 -3.09 -2.09 -16.56
N TYR A 149 -4.41 -2.15 -16.61
CA TYR A 149 -5.12 -3.39 -16.93
C TYR A 149 -6.27 -3.16 -17.90
N VAL A 150 -6.62 -4.20 -18.62
CA VAL A 150 -7.81 -4.32 -19.46
C VAL A 150 -8.57 -5.55 -18.98
N LEU A 151 -9.84 -5.38 -18.64
CA LEU A 151 -10.74 -6.44 -18.20
C LEU A 151 -12.00 -6.40 -19.07
N ASN A 152 -12.61 -7.56 -19.31
CA ASN A 152 -13.89 -7.59 -19.98
C ASN A 152 -14.99 -7.07 -19.04
N GLN A 153 -15.60 -5.94 -19.38
CA GLN A 153 -16.69 -5.36 -18.57
C GLN A 153 -18.07 -5.89 -18.97
N GLU A 154 -18.17 -6.63 -20.07
CA GLU A 154 -19.41 -7.20 -20.58
C GLU A 154 -19.39 -8.73 -20.36
N TYR A 155 -19.83 -9.17 -19.18
CA TYR A 155 -19.86 -10.59 -18.82
C TYR A 155 -21.18 -10.99 -18.14
N GLU A 156 -21.58 -12.24 -18.32
CA GLU A 156 -22.72 -12.86 -17.62
C GLU A 156 -22.25 -13.66 -16.40
N GLU A 157 -21.23 -14.49 -16.59
CA GLU A 157 -20.56 -15.26 -15.53
C GLU A 157 -19.35 -14.46 -14.98
N PRO A 158 -19.12 -14.39 -13.67
CA PRO A 158 -18.04 -13.58 -13.10
C PRO A 158 -16.64 -13.87 -13.68
N ILE A 159 -16.34 -15.13 -13.97
CA ILE A 159 -15.06 -15.55 -14.58
C ILE A 159 -14.81 -14.91 -15.95
N ASP A 160 -15.86 -14.57 -16.70
CA ASP A 160 -15.73 -14.03 -18.06
C ASP A 160 -15.17 -12.58 -18.05
N ILE A 161 -15.00 -11.95 -16.89
CA ILE A 161 -14.21 -10.72 -16.73
C ILE A 161 -12.75 -10.90 -17.21
N LEU A 162 -12.23 -12.12 -17.18
CA LEU A 162 -10.88 -12.49 -17.61
C LEU A 162 -10.75 -12.62 -19.14
N LYS A 163 -11.86 -12.57 -19.88
CA LYS A 163 -11.83 -12.68 -21.33
C LYS A 163 -11.02 -11.53 -21.94
N ASP A 164 -10.00 -11.89 -22.71
CA ASP A 164 -9.06 -10.94 -23.33
C ASP A 164 -8.35 -10.01 -22.30
N ALA A 165 -8.32 -10.41 -21.02
CA ALA A 165 -7.73 -9.59 -19.97
C ALA A 165 -6.20 -9.49 -20.13
N GLU A 166 -5.69 -8.28 -19.93
CA GLU A 166 -4.26 -7.95 -20.05
C GLU A 166 -3.85 -7.03 -18.91
N ILE A 167 -2.60 -7.16 -18.46
CA ILE A 167 -1.97 -6.23 -17.51
C ILE A 167 -0.61 -5.76 -18.05
N ARG A 168 -0.23 -4.53 -17.71
CA ARG A 168 1.11 -3.96 -17.90
C ARG A 168 1.52 -3.29 -16.60
N ILE A 169 2.66 -3.70 -16.07
CA ILE A 169 3.21 -3.22 -14.81
C ILE A 169 4.48 -2.45 -15.12
N ASN A 170 4.61 -1.24 -14.59
CA ASN A 170 5.86 -0.50 -14.61
C ASN A 170 6.72 -0.92 -13.43
N THR A 171 7.87 -1.55 -13.69
CA THR A 171 8.72 -2.13 -12.63
C THR A 171 9.31 -1.08 -11.69
N ALA A 172 9.45 0.17 -12.14
CA ALA A 172 9.92 1.28 -11.32
C ALA A 172 8.91 1.71 -10.25
N SER A 173 7.65 1.26 -10.33
CA SER A 173 6.59 1.57 -9.38
C SER A 173 6.45 0.55 -8.25
N VAL A 174 7.44 -0.33 -8.08
CA VAL A 174 7.43 -1.32 -7.00
C VAL A 174 7.22 -0.65 -5.64
N ASN A 175 6.36 -1.26 -4.82
CA ASN A 175 6.12 -0.86 -3.44
C ASN A 175 6.12 -2.10 -2.53
N ILE A 176 6.94 -2.09 -1.48
CA ILE A 176 7.03 -3.16 -0.48
C ILE A 176 6.17 -2.79 0.72
N ASP A 177 5.32 -3.71 1.16
CA ASP A 177 4.40 -3.53 2.29
C ASP A 177 3.39 -2.35 2.12
N GLY A 178 3.25 -1.77 0.91
CA GLY A 178 2.38 -0.61 0.65
C GLY A 178 2.90 0.70 1.27
N LEU A 179 4.19 0.75 1.62
CA LEU A 179 4.81 1.84 2.36
C LEU A 179 6.07 2.36 1.66
N GLU A 180 6.27 3.67 1.76
CA GLU A 180 7.56 4.28 1.44
C GLU A 180 8.61 3.84 2.47
N GLY A 181 9.75 3.32 2.01
CA GLY A 181 10.77 2.82 2.92
C GLY A 181 12.03 2.28 2.26
N VAL A 182 13.04 1.98 3.10
CA VAL A 182 14.35 1.48 2.66
C VAL A 182 14.23 0.17 1.87
N ARG A 183 13.24 -0.68 2.19
CA ARG A 183 12.98 -1.92 1.45
C ARG A 183 12.51 -1.63 0.02
N THR A 184 11.49 -0.79 -0.13
CA THR A 184 10.99 -0.31 -1.42
C THR A 184 12.11 0.32 -2.24
N MET A 185 12.91 1.20 -1.63
CA MET A 185 14.07 1.81 -2.28
C MET A 185 15.11 0.77 -2.72
N ASN A 186 15.46 -0.21 -1.88
CA ASN A 186 16.45 -1.23 -2.22
C ASN A 186 15.96 -2.10 -3.39
N VAL A 187 14.71 -2.57 -3.35
CA VAL A 187 14.15 -3.39 -4.42
C VAL A 187 13.99 -2.57 -5.72
N GLY A 188 13.52 -1.33 -5.63
CA GLY A 188 13.35 -0.44 -6.78
C GLY A 188 14.66 0.09 -7.39
N THR A 189 15.76 0.11 -6.65
CA THR A 189 17.06 0.62 -7.15
C THR A 189 18.11 -0.46 -7.39
N GLN A 190 17.99 -1.63 -6.76
CA GLN A 190 18.99 -2.71 -6.84
C GLN A 190 18.47 -3.97 -7.53
N PHE A 191 17.15 -4.14 -7.71
CA PHE A 191 16.59 -5.34 -8.34
C PHE A 191 15.90 -5.00 -9.67
N PHE A 192 14.79 -4.26 -9.64
CA PHE A 192 13.99 -3.98 -10.83
C PHE A 192 14.67 -3.18 -11.96
N PRO A 193 15.70 -2.33 -11.71
CA PRO A 193 16.45 -1.68 -12.80
C PRO A 193 17.21 -2.64 -13.72
N PHE A 194 17.40 -3.89 -13.29
CA PHE A 194 18.05 -4.96 -14.05
C PHE A 194 17.05 -5.85 -14.80
N PHE A 195 15.76 -5.48 -14.80
CA PHE A 195 14.74 -6.06 -15.65
C PHE A 195 14.34 -5.10 -16.78
N THR A 196 13.57 -5.60 -17.75
CA THR A 196 12.78 -4.74 -18.62
C THR A 196 11.88 -3.82 -17.79
N SER A 197 11.69 -2.59 -18.25
CA SER A 197 10.89 -1.58 -17.55
C SER A 197 9.40 -1.95 -17.41
N GLN A 198 8.95 -2.96 -18.16
CA GLN A 198 7.59 -3.46 -18.10
C GLN A 198 7.57 -4.97 -17.91
N ILE A 199 6.63 -5.40 -17.06
CA ILE A 199 6.12 -6.77 -17.02
C ILE A 199 4.75 -6.75 -17.70
N LYS A 200 4.47 -7.74 -18.54
CA LYS A 200 3.16 -7.87 -19.19
C LYS A 200 2.54 -9.19 -18.80
N GLY A 201 1.23 -9.19 -18.59
CA GLY A 201 0.45 -10.41 -18.37
C GLY A 201 -0.73 -10.45 -19.32
N LYS A 202 -1.06 -11.62 -19.86
CA LYS A 202 -2.24 -11.82 -20.70
C LYS A 202 -2.90 -13.15 -20.38
N VAL A 203 -4.21 -13.12 -20.13
CA VAL A 203 -4.99 -14.34 -19.94
C VAL A 203 -5.02 -15.10 -21.27
N SER A 204 -4.48 -16.32 -21.25
CA SER A 204 -4.40 -17.21 -22.41
C SER A 204 -5.60 -18.15 -22.48
N SER A 205 -6.06 -18.64 -21.33
CA SER A 205 -7.28 -19.42 -21.19
C SER A 205 -7.78 -19.40 -19.75
N TYR A 206 -9.05 -19.74 -19.53
CA TYR A 206 -9.60 -19.88 -18.19
C TYR A 206 -10.76 -20.89 -18.15
N THR A 207 -11.03 -21.38 -16.95
CA THR A 207 -12.16 -22.22 -16.55
C THR A 207 -12.70 -21.67 -15.22
N GLN A 208 -13.70 -22.34 -14.62
CA GLN A 208 -14.22 -21.92 -13.32
C GLN A 208 -13.20 -22.03 -12.18
N ASP A 209 -12.23 -22.93 -12.29
CA ASP A 209 -11.28 -23.23 -11.21
C ASP A 209 -9.86 -22.74 -11.50
N ILE A 210 -9.53 -22.47 -12.77
CA ILE A 210 -8.16 -22.22 -13.22
C ILE A 210 -8.12 -21.12 -14.28
N ALA A 211 -7.14 -20.22 -14.20
CA ALA A 211 -6.74 -19.30 -15.26
C ALA A 211 -5.28 -19.55 -15.66
N VAL A 212 -4.99 -19.57 -16.96
CA VAL A 212 -3.62 -19.64 -17.49
C VAL A 212 -3.24 -18.26 -18.01
N ILE A 213 -2.18 -17.68 -17.43
CA ILE A 213 -1.72 -16.33 -17.74
C ILE A 213 -0.31 -16.42 -18.33
N SER A 214 -0.12 -15.84 -19.52
CA SER A 214 1.20 -15.67 -20.11
C SER A 214 1.83 -14.39 -19.56
N PHE A 215 2.97 -14.51 -18.89
CA PHE A 215 3.78 -13.40 -18.40
C PHE A 215 4.98 -13.17 -19.31
N GLU A 216 5.22 -11.91 -19.67
CA GLU A 216 6.43 -11.47 -20.36
C GLU A 216 7.28 -10.63 -19.39
N MET A 217 8.48 -11.09 -19.08
CA MET A 217 9.52 -10.35 -18.36
C MET A 217 10.86 -10.57 -19.05
N ASN A 218 11.70 -9.53 -19.14
CA ASN A 218 12.99 -9.60 -19.86
C ASN A 218 12.84 -10.04 -21.33
N GLY A 219 11.67 -9.80 -21.94
CA GLY A 219 11.34 -10.25 -23.29
C GLY A 219 11.14 -11.76 -23.42
N ILE A 220 11.04 -12.48 -22.30
CA ILE A 220 10.78 -13.92 -22.22
C ILE A 220 9.35 -14.14 -21.76
N GLU A 221 8.61 -14.98 -22.48
CA GLU A 221 7.25 -15.37 -22.13
C GLU A 221 7.22 -16.72 -21.38
N GLN A 222 6.48 -16.79 -20.27
CA GLN A 222 6.18 -18.02 -19.55
C GLN A 222 4.69 -18.07 -19.17
N GLU A 223 4.11 -19.26 -19.19
CA GLU A 223 2.75 -19.47 -18.69
C GLU A 223 2.77 -19.82 -17.20
N VAL A 224 1.90 -19.18 -16.44
CA VAL A 224 1.68 -19.45 -15.02
C VAL A 224 0.21 -19.81 -14.82
N ILE A 225 -0.02 -20.86 -14.06
CA ILE A 225 -1.36 -21.36 -13.73
C ILE A 225 -1.79 -20.71 -12.41
N PHE A 226 -2.98 -20.11 -12.43
CA PHE A 226 -3.62 -19.53 -11.25
C PHE A 226 -4.86 -20.35 -10.91
N ASP A 227 -5.00 -20.68 -9.63
CA ASP A 227 -6.27 -21.12 -9.08
C ASP A 227 -7.23 -19.92 -9.04
N VAL A 228 -8.50 -20.18 -9.34
CA VAL A 228 -9.57 -19.18 -9.30
C VAL A 228 -10.47 -19.44 -8.10
N ILE A 229 -10.73 -18.38 -7.34
CA ILE A 229 -11.74 -18.37 -6.29
C ILE A 229 -12.68 -17.20 -6.56
N ILE A 230 -13.98 -17.48 -6.64
CA ILE A 230 -15.02 -16.47 -6.80
C ILE A 230 -15.76 -16.34 -5.46
N GLU A 231 -15.60 -15.20 -4.83
CA GLU A 231 -16.37 -14.76 -3.66
C GLU A 231 -17.41 -13.72 -4.12
N GLU A 232 -18.38 -13.35 -3.27
CA GLU A 232 -19.58 -12.58 -3.69
C GLU A 232 -19.29 -11.44 -4.68
N ASP A 233 -18.34 -10.57 -4.34
CA ASP A 233 -17.97 -9.40 -5.14
C ASP A 233 -16.51 -9.44 -5.63
N ILE A 234 -15.75 -10.52 -5.39
CA ILE A 234 -14.32 -10.58 -5.71
C ILE A 234 -13.99 -11.86 -6.46
N LEU A 235 -13.30 -11.71 -7.59
CA LEU A 235 -12.58 -12.80 -8.23
C LEU A 235 -11.12 -12.73 -7.78
N LYS A 236 -10.67 -13.79 -7.10
CA LYS A 236 -9.32 -13.96 -6.61
C LYS A 236 -8.57 -14.99 -7.45
N LEU A 237 -7.36 -14.63 -7.85
CA LEU A 237 -6.43 -15.48 -8.58
C LEU A 237 -5.20 -15.71 -7.71
N THR A 238 -4.81 -16.95 -7.48
CA THR A 238 -3.56 -17.28 -6.76
C THR A 238 -2.70 -18.22 -7.58
N GLY A 239 -1.42 -17.91 -7.77
CA GLY A 239 -0.49 -18.73 -8.52
C GLY A 239 0.95 -18.55 -8.05
N THR A 240 1.86 -19.35 -8.58
CA THR A 240 3.29 -19.29 -8.22
C THR A 240 4.13 -19.31 -9.49
N ILE A 241 5.08 -18.40 -9.61
CA ILE A 241 6.22 -18.57 -10.52
C ILE A 241 7.21 -19.46 -9.78
N ASP A 242 7.36 -20.70 -10.21
CA ASP A 242 8.19 -21.69 -9.50
C ASP A 242 9.69 -21.37 -9.54
N ASP A 243 10.15 -20.70 -10.60
CA ASP A 243 11.57 -20.39 -10.79
C ASP A 243 11.78 -19.14 -11.65
N MET A 244 12.19 -18.04 -11.01
CA MET A 244 12.51 -16.78 -11.67
C MET A 244 13.71 -16.84 -12.62
N SER A 245 14.53 -17.91 -12.57
CA SER A 245 15.63 -18.09 -13.53
C SER A 245 15.15 -18.26 -14.97
N PHE A 246 13.90 -18.67 -15.19
CA PHE A 246 13.29 -18.71 -16.52
C PHE A 246 13.17 -17.32 -17.17
N PHE A 247 13.20 -16.25 -16.36
CA PHE A 247 13.19 -14.87 -16.84
C PHE A 247 14.57 -14.21 -16.78
N GLU A 248 15.65 -15.00 -16.67
CA GLU A 248 17.04 -14.50 -16.63
C GLU A 248 17.29 -13.46 -15.51
N TRP A 249 16.75 -13.71 -14.31
CA TRP A 249 16.83 -12.78 -13.17
C TRP A 249 18.22 -12.64 -12.52
N ASP A 250 19.23 -13.40 -12.95
CA ASP A 250 20.51 -13.55 -12.24
C ASP A 250 21.21 -12.21 -11.98
N GLU A 251 21.17 -11.28 -12.95
CA GLU A 251 21.78 -9.96 -12.77
C GLU A 251 21.09 -9.18 -11.66
N ALA A 252 19.76 -9.15 -11.64
CA ALA A 252 18.98 -8.49 -10.60
C ALA A 252 19.19 -9.13 -9.22
N TYR A 253 19.20 -10.47 -9.16
CA TYR A 253 19.50 -11.21 -7.94
C TYR A 253 20.86 -10.83 -7.36
N ASN A 254 21.91 -10.85 -8.18
CA ASN A 254 23.27 -10.52 -7.75
C ASN A 254 23.36 -9.10 -7.20
N GLN A 255 22.66 -8.15 -7.82
CA GLN A 255 22.68 -6.75 -7.40
C GLN A 255 21.97 -6.56 -6.06
N LEU A 256 20.82 -7.21 -5.86
CA LEU A 256 20.13 -7.21 -4.57
C LEU A 256 20.98 -7.88 -3.47
N GLU A 257 21.67 -8.98 -3.80
CA GLU A 257 22.55 -9.71 -2.87
C GLU A 257 23.71 -8.83 -2.38
N THR A 258 24.27 -7.96 -3.23
CA THR A 258 25.35 -7.04 -2.81
C THR A 258 24.95 -6.07 -1.69
N VAL A 259 23.66 -5.73 -1.60
CA VAL A 259 23.14 -4.74 -0.63
C VAL A 259 22.43 -5.42 0.55
N CYS A 260 21.77 -6.55 0.31
CA CYS A 260 20.90 -7.20 1.30
C CYS A 260 21.34 -8.63 1.67
N GLY A 261 22.39 -9.17 1.06
CA GLY A 261 22.82 -10.57 1.22
C GLY A 261 23.02 -10.97 2.68
N GLU A 262 23.83 -10.22 3.44
CA GLU A 262 24.07 -10.52 4.86
C GLU A 262 22.78 -10.51 5.70
N PHE A 263 21.87 -9.58 5.41
CA PHE A 263 20.56 -9.49 6.08
C PHE A 263 19.59 -10.61 5.70
N HIS A 264 19.84 -11.28 4.57
CA HIS A 264 19.03 -12.37 4.03
C HIS A 264 19.71 -13.74 4.20
N GLU A 265 20.81 -13.82 4.94
CA GLU A 265 21.63 -15.04 5.08
C GLU A 265 22.14 -15.57 3.72
N ASN A 266 22.34 -14.66 2.77
CA ASN A 266 22.76 -14.89 1.39
C ASN A 266 21.81 -15.82 0.62
N MET A 267 20.51 -15.79 0.94
CA MET A 267 19.49 -16.55 0.22
C MET A 267 18.26 -15.68 -0.09
N VAL A 268 17.92 -15.63 -1.38
CA VAL A 268 16.59 -15.26 -1.87
C VAL A 268 16.14 -16.40 -2.78
N TRP A 269 14.94 -16.91 -2.53
CA TRP A 269 14.41 -18.04 -3.29
C TRP A 269 13.90 -17.59 -4.66
N PRO A 270 14.01 -18.45 -5.69
CA PRO A 270 13.57 -18.13 -7.04
C PRO A 270 12.05 -18.23 -7.21
N ASP A 271 11.32 -18.84 -6.27
CA ASP A 271 9.87 -18.94 -6.33
C ASP A 271 9.20 -17.66 -5.81
N ILE A 272 8.14 -17.23 -6.50
CA ILE A 272 7.35 -16.04 -6.20
C ILE A 272 5.88 -16.41 -6.21
N ASP A 273 5.21 -16.20 -5.08
CA ASP A 273 3.76 -16.33 -5.02
C ASP A 273 3.10 -15.06 -5.51
N LEU A 274 1.99 -15.21 -6.24
CA LEU A 274 1.23 -14.15 -6.88
C LEU A 274 -0.23 -14.25 -6.47
N GLU A 275 -0.82 -13.11 -6.15
CA GLU A 275 -2.23 -12.97 -5.83
C GLU A 275 -2.80 -11.77 -6.56
N ALA A 276 -3.87 -11.95 -7.31
CA ALA A 276 -4.64 -10.85 -7.89
C ALA A 276 -6.09 -10.89 -7.39
N GLU A 277 -6.63 -9.73 -7.03
CA GLU A 277 -8.02 -9.55 -6.61
C GLU A 277 -8.68 -8.57 -7.58
N ILE A 278 -9.83 -8.97 -8.14
CA ILE A 278 -10.60 -8.19 -9.10
C ILE A 278 -11.99 -7.97 -8.53
N LEU A 279 -12.39 -6.70 -8.42
CA LEU A 279 -13.74 -6.34 -8.00
C LEU A 279 -14.73 -6.63 -9.11
N LEU A 280 -15.79 -7.36 -8.78
CA LEU A 280 -16.90 -7.67 -9.68
C LEU A 280 -17.94 -6.56 -9.57
N THR A 281 -17.90 -5.60 -10.49
CA THR A 281 -18.93 -4.56 -10.57
C THR A 281 -20.11 -5.06 -11.42
N LYS A 282 -21.22 -5.43 -10.78
CA LYS A 282 -22.52 -5.63 -11.46
C LYS A 282 -23.30 -4.34 -11.61
#